data_AF-A0ABD5S475-F1
#
_entry.id   AF-A0ABD5S475-F1
#
_cell.length_a   1.000
_cell.length_b   1.000
_cell.length_c   1.000
_cell.angle_alpha   90.00
_cell.angle_beta   90.00
_cell.angle_gamma   90.00
#
_symmetry.space_group_name_H-M   'P 1'
#
loop_
_entity.id
_entity.type
_entity.pdbx_description
1 polymer ?
#
loop_
_entity_poly.entity_id
_entity_poly.type
_entity_poly.pdbx_seq_one_letter_code
_entity_poly.pdbx_strand_id
1 'polypeptide(L)'
;MDGATNATDDDAPEGSERLAVRVEAACADVDSKSEPSAPASRLSGGSPDPDPDPDPDKRTIADGTSGADRFLEERALAEAPVGVTIAEAGENRPLIYVNDNFEALTGYPEAEVLGRNCRFLQGPETDDAAVEEMRAALNEGREVEVEVLNYRRDGTTFWNEVTIAPVHDDGGALTHFVGFQSDITKRKEAEMALAAEHEHLEHVLDRMNGLLGDITDTLVAAASREEVERAVCERLAGADPYAFA
;
A
#
# COMPACT_ATOMS: atom_id res chain seq x y z
N MET A 1 3.77 -61.44 42.48
CA MET A 1 4.48 -60.22 42.07
C MET A 1 3.70 -59.64 40.90
N ASP A 2 2.42 -59.30 41.09
CA ASP A 2 1.89 -58.15 41.88
C ASP A 2 2.20 -56.86 41.12
N GLY A 3 1.27 -55.98 40.74
CA GLY A 3 -0.16 -55.86 40.98
C GLY A 3 -0.63 -54.55 40.34
N ALA A 4 -1.94 -54.30 40.41
CA ALA A 4 -2.69 -53.10 40.03
C ALA A 4 -2.08 -51.78 40.61
N THR A 5 -2.42 -50.56 40.19
CA THR A 5 -3.72 -49.85 40.36
C THR A 5 -3.59 -48.43 39.75
N ASN A 6 -4.43 -48.06 38.77
CA ASN A 6 -5.46 -46.99 38.73
C ASN A 6 -5.25 -45.65 39.50
N ALA A 7 -5.61 -44.56 38.77
CA ALA A 7 -6.45 -43.41 39.18
C ALA A 7 -5.83 -41.99 39.34
N THR A 8 -6.34 -41.09 38.48
CA THR A 8 -6.86 -39.70 38.71
C THR A 8 -5.98 -38.58 39.26
N ASP A 9 -5.77 -37.53 38.46
CA ASP A 9 -6.36 -36.17 38.60
C ASP A 9 -5.76 -35.29 37.47
N ASP A 10 -6.56 -34.73 36.56
CA ASP A 10 -7.32 -33.47 36.69
C ASP A 10 -6.38 -32.25 36.63
N ASP A 11 -6.23 -31.64 35.45
CA ASP A 11 -6.29 -30.18 35.30
C ASP A 11 -6.37 -29.75 33.83
N ALA A 12 -7.45 -29.03 33.53
CA ALA A 12 -7.80 -28.46 32.24
C ALA A 12 -6.99 -27.18 31.93
N PRO A 13 -6.89 -26.75 30.66
CA PRO A 13 -6.21 -25.51 30.30
C PRO A 13 -7.12 -24.29 30.56
N GLU A 14 -6.73 -23.46 31.52
CA GLU A 14 -7.29 -22.13 31.73
C GLU A 14 -6.81 -21.14 30.64
N GLY A 15 -7.73 -20.30 30.16
CA GLY A 15 -7.37 -18.91 29.85
C GLY A 15 -7.34 -18.49 28.39
N SER A 16 -8.37 -18.82 27.60
CA SER A 16 -8.74 -18.05 26.42
C SER A 16 -9.38 -16.70 26.84
N GLU A 17 -8.59 -15.68 27.14
CA GLU A 17 -9.12 -14.32 27.30
C GLU A 17 -8.08 -13.25 26.96
N ARG A 18 -8.54 -12.22 26.23
CA ARG A 18 -7.93 -10.90 25.93
C ARG A 18 -7.29 -10.71 24.55
N LEU A 19 -8.12 -10.90 23.52
CA LEU A 19 -8.02 -10.15 22.26
C LEU A 19 -8.92 -8.90 22.37
N ALA A 20 -8.38 -7.77 22.85
CA ALA A 20 -9.06 -6.46 22.78
C ALA A 20 -8.09 -5.31 23.14
N VAL A 21 -7.33 -4.79 22.18
CA VAL A 21 -6.71 -3.46 22.24
C VAL A 21 -6.77 -2.86 20.82
N ARG A 22 -7.84 -2.13 20.49
CA ARG A 22 -8.01 -0.67 20.60
C ARG A 22 -7.60 0.06 19.31
N VAL A 23 -8.54 0.12 18.37
CA VAL A 23 -8.60 1.11 17.29
C VAL A 23 -9.54 2.22 17.79
N GLU A 24 -9.03 3.42 18.03
CA GLU A 24 -9.76 4.71 17.95
C GLU A 24 -8.89 5.85 18.49
N ALA A 25 -8.60 6.85 17.64
CA ALA A 25 -8.51 8.27 18.00
C ALA A 25 -8.34 9.12 16.73
N ALA A 26 -9.46 9.60 16.19
CA ALA A 26 -9.51 10.73 15.27
C ALA A 26 -10.42 11.82 15.85
N CYS A 27 -9.99 13.07 15.71
CA CYS A 27 -10.77 14.31 15.77
C CYS A 27 -11.31 14.77 17.13
N ALA A 28 -10.58 15.71 17.76
CA ALA A 28 -11.17 16.77 18.59
C ALA A 28 -10.24 17.99 18.56
N ASP A 29 -10.73 19.14 18.08
CA ASP A 29 -10.57 20.47 18.69
C ASP A 29 -10.93 21.57 17.68
N VAL A 30 -12.24 21.90 17.63
CA VAL A 30 -12.76 23.15 17.07
C VAL A 30 -13.72 23.75 18.10
N ASP A 31 -13.61 25.07 18.26
CA ASP A 31 -14.50 26.05 18.90
C ASP A 31 -14.43 26.33 20.41
N SER A 32 -13.88 27.52 20.73
CA SER A 32 -14.43 28.54 21.65
C SER A 32 -13.45 29.74 21.66
N LYS A 33 -13.76 31.03 21.43
CA LYS A 33 -14.92 31.85 21.84
C LYS A 33 -14.85 33.28 21.24
N SER A 34 -15.95 33.71 20.63
CA SER A 34 -16.68 35.00 20.78
C SER A 34 -15.95 36.36 21.02
N GLU A 35 -16.16 37.28 20.08
CA GLU A 35 -16.31 38.76 20.18
C GLU A 35 -17.45 39.19 21.17
N PRO A 36 -17.67 40.49 21.55
CA PRO A 36 -17.54 41.72 20.73
C PRO A 36 -17.23 43.09 21.44
N SER A 37 -17.16 44.15 20.61
CA SER A 37 -17.73 45.50 20.81
C SER A 37 -16.76 46.69 20.83
N ALA A 38 -16.95 47.59 19.85
CA ALA A 38 -16.42 48.95 19.79
C ALA A 38 -17.18 49.92 20.72
N PRO A 39 -16.65 51.14 20.95
CA PRO A 39 -17.27 52.28 20.27
C PRO A 39 -16.30 53.36 19.76
N ALA A 40 -16.82 54.20 18.87
CA ALA A 40 -16.15 55.28 18.15
C ALA A 40 -16.22 56.65 18.83
N SER A 41 -15.22 57.52 18.60
CA SER A 41 -15.29 59.00 18.57
C SER A 41 -14.02 59.54 17.86
N ARG A 42 -14.08 60.14 16.65
CA ARG A 42 -14.17 61.60 16.33
C ARG A 42 -13.03 62.44 16.97
N LEU A 43 -12.24 63.31 16.32
CA LEU A 43 -12.34 64.11 15.07
C LEU A 43 -10.96 64.77 14.75
N SER A 44 -10.87 65.34 13.52
CA SER A 44 -9.89 66.34 13.02
C SER A 44 -8.55 65.79 12.51
N GLY A 45 -8.03 66.08 11.32
CA GLY A 45 -8.34 67.10 10.32
C GLY A 45 -7.01 67.46 9.65
N GLY A 46 -6.85 67.17 8.36
CA GLY A 46 -5.65 67.47 7.58
C GLY A 46 -5.86 67.13 6.11
N SER A 47 -5.79 68.15 5.25
CA SER A 47 -5.95 68.08 3.79
C SER A 47 -4.81 67.28 3.11
N PRO A 48 -5.00 66.87 1.84
CA PRO A 48 -4.18 65.85 1.18
C PRO A 48 -2.92 66.43 0.54
N ASP A 49 -1.78 65.79 0.76
CA ASP A 49 -0.58 65.99 -0.05
C ASP A 49 -0.67 65.17 -1.36
N PRO A 50 -0.17 65.68 -2.48
CA PRO A 50 -0.28 65.03 -3.78
C PRO A 50 0.71 63.85 -3.90
N ASP A 51 0.28 62.81 -4.60
CA ASP A 51 1.08 61.62 -4.94
C ASP A 51 2.47 62.01 -5.47
N PRO A 52 3.57 61.43 -4.95
CA PRO A 52 4.85 61.50 -5.64
C PRO A 52 4.83 60.55 -6.84
N ASP A 53 5.24 61.08 -8.00
CA ASP A 53 5.47 60.36 -9.26
C ASP A 53 6.10 58.97 -9.06
N PRO A 54 5.73 57.96 -9.88
CA PRO A 54 6.29 56.62 -9.77
C PRO A 54 7.79 56.63 -10.13
N ASP A 55 8.58 56.08 -9.23
CA ASP A 55 10.01 55.82 -9.41
C ASP A 55 10.28 55.11 -10.76
N PRO A 56 11.13 55.66 -11.64
CA PRO A 56 11.45 55.05 -12.94
C PRO A 56 12.35 53.82 -12.85
N ASP A 57 12.74 53.36 -11.65
CA ASP A 57 13.54 52.13 -11.47
C ASP A 57 12.69 50.87 -11.21
N LYS A 58 11.54 50.76 -11.89
CA LYS A 58 10.93 49.45 -12.21
C LYS A 58 11.82 48.71 -13.22
N ARG A 59 12.95 48.17 -12.75
CA ARG A 59 13.73 47.16 -13.46
C ARG A 59 13.39 45.79 -12.87
N THR A 60 12.47 45.13 -13.57
CA THR A 60 12.42 43.67 -13.77
C THR A 60 12.54 42.80 -12.52
N ILE A 61 11.41 42.44 -11.93
CA ILE A 61 11.31 41.19 -11.18
C ILE A 61 10.95 40.08 -12.16
N ALA A 62 11.56 38.91 -11.93
CA ALA A 62 11.32 37.59 -12.51
C ALA A 62 12.23 37.19 -13.69
N ASP A 63 13.52 37.09 -13.40
CA ASP A 63 14.32 35.96 -13.88
C ASP A 63 15.21 35.48 -12.73
N GLY A 64 15.09 34.22 -12.33
CA GLY A 64 15.83 33.63 -11.22
C GLY A 64 14.97 32.87 -10.22
N THR A 65 14.65 31.62 -10.53
CA THR A 65 14.45 30.60 -9.49
C THR A 65 15.67 30.67 -8.57
N SER A 66 15.46 31.02 -7.30
CA SER A 66 16.55 31.22 -6.35
C SER A 66 17.37 29.94 -6.26
N GLY A 67 18.70 30.03 -6.22
CA GLY A 67 19.55 28.84 -6.02
C GLY A 67 19.19 28.04 -4.75
N ALA A 68 18.50 28.67 -3.80
CA ALA A 68 17.93 28.02 -2.62
C ALA A 68 16.73 27.11 -2.95
N ASP A 69 15.88 27.48 -3.91
CA ASP A 69 14.70 26.69 -4.30
C ASP A 69 15.14 25.42 -5.05
N ARG A 70 16.09 25.55 -5.99
CA ARG A 70 16.67 24.40 -6.70
C ARG A 70 17.39 23.43 -5.75
N PHE A 71 18.08 23.96 -4.74
CA PHE A 71 18.72 23.12 -3.71
C PHE A 71 17.70 22.37 -2.86
N LEU A 72 16.55 22.99 -2.56
CA LEU A 72 15.48 22.34 -1.81
C LEU A 72 14.82 21.22 -2.64
N GLU A 73 14.56 21.46 -3.92
CA GLU A 73 14.01 20.46 -4.85
C GLU A 73 14.92 19.24 -5.00
N GLU A 74 16.22 19.47 -5.21
CA GLU A 74 17.22 18.40 -5.33
C GLU A 74 17.27 17.55 -4.05
N ARG A 75 17.27 18.20 -2.87
CA ARG A 75 17.20 17.49 -1.60
C ARG A 75 15.89 16.75 -1.39
N ALA A 76 14.76 17.30 -1.84
CA ALA A 76 13.47 16.63 -1.72
C ALA A 76 13.43 15.32 -2.52
N LEU A 77 14.04 15.29 -3.71
CA LEU A 77 14.16 14.07 -4.51
C LEU A 77 15.17 13.07 -3.90
N ALA A 78 16.28 13.56 -3.38
CA ALA A 78 17.31 12.71 -2.78
C ALA A 78 16.83 12.02 -1.49
N GLU A 79 16.09 12.75 -0.64
CA GLU A 79 15.65 12.30 0.69
C GLU A 79 14.25 11.66 0.67
N ALA A 80 13.66 11.47 -0.51
CA ALA A 80 12.35 10.84 -0.64
C ALA A 80 12.38 9.42 -0.03
N PRO A 81 11.37 9.02 0.75
CA PRO A 81 11.30 7.70 1.38
C PRO A 81 10.99 6.57 0.40
N VAL A 82 10.95 6.86 -0.90
CA VAL A 82 10.71 5.94 -2.01
C VAL A 82 11.89 5.99 -2.99
N GLY A 83 12.05 4.96 -3.82
CA GLY A 83 12.97 5.02 -4.95
C GLY A 83 12.50 6.12 -5.90
N VAL A 84 13.41 6.96 -6.36
CA VAL A 84 13.13 8.02 -7.33
C VAL A 84 14.06 7.85 -8.50
N THR A 85 13.50 7.95 -9.70
CA THR A 85 14.22 7.81 -10.97
C THR A 85 13.77 8.89 -11.94
N ILE A 86 14.68 9.38 -12.78
CA ILE A 86 14.34 10.26 -13.91
C ILE A 86 14.89 9.61 -15.18
N ALA A 87 14.05 9.51 -16.21
CA ALA A 87 14.43 9.03 -17.53
C ALA A 87 14.18 10.10 -18.60
N GLU A 88 15.04 10.16 -19.62
CA GLU A 88 14.78 10.96 -20.81
C GLU A 88 13.56 10.44 -21.58
N ALA A 89 12.72 11.35 -22.08
CA ALA A 89 11.70 11.01 -23.04
C ALA A 89 12.34 10.77 -24.41
N GLY A 90 12.16 9.57 -24.97
CA GLY A 90 12.76 9.22 -26.25
C GLY A 90 12.87 7.70 -26.45
N GLU A 91 13.73 7.31 -27.39
CA GLU A 91 14.00 5.88 -27.62
C GLU A 91 14.62 5.26 -26.37
N ASN A 92 14.12 4.09 -26.00
CA ASN A 92 14.62 3.28 -24.90
C ASN A 92 14.56 3.92 -23.49
N ARG A 93 14.22 5.21 -23.35
CA ARG A 93 13.98 5.92 -22.07
C ARG A 93 15.07 5.62 -21.04
N PRO A 94 16.32 6.03 -21.30
CA PRO A 94 17.44 5.78 -20.40
C PRO A 94 17.29 6.57 -19.10
N LEU A 95 17.65 5.96 -17.98
CA LEU A 95 17.74 6.63 -16.69
C LEU A 95 18.88 7.64 -16.70
N ILE A 96 18.62 8.87 -16.25
CA ILE A 96 19.61 9.94 -16.09
C ILE A 96 19.82 10.34 -14.63
N TYR A 97 18.97 9.87 -13.74
CA TYR A 97 19.07 10.08 -12.30
C TYR A 97 18.40 8.92 -11.57
N VAL A 98 19.00 8.53 -10.45
CA VAL A 98 18.39 7.68 -9.42
C VAL A 98 18.78 8.24 -8.05
N ASN A 99 17.95 8.07 -7.02
CA ASN A 99 18.33 8.44 -5.64
C ASN A 99 18.91 7.24 -4.86
N ASP A 100 19.54 7.53 -3.72
CA ASP A 100 20.09 6.52 -2.82
C ASP A 100 19.08 5.45 -2.40
N ASN A 101 17.80 5.82 -2.25
CA ASN A 101 16.77 4.88 -1.85
C ASN A 101 16.40 3.90 -2.98
N PHE A 102 16.51 4.31 -4.25
CA PHE A 102 16.41 3.37 -5.38
C PHE A 102 17.55 2.36 -5.36
N GLU A 103 18.77 2.79 -5.08
CA GLU A 103 19.92 1.89 -4.93
C GLU A 103 19.72 0.91 -3.76
N ALA A 104 19.27 1.41 -2.61
CA ALA A 104 18.99 0.59 -1.44
C ALA A 104 17.85 -0.42 -1.69
N LEU A 105 16.80 0.00 -2.39
CA LEU A 105 15.65 -0.83 -2.74
C LEU A 105 16.02 -1.96 -3.71
N THR A 106 16.74 -1.62 -4.77
CA THR A 106 16.99 -2.54 -5.90
C THR A 106 18.32 -3.29 -5.78
N GLY A 107 19.24 -2.78 -4.97
CA GLY A 107 20.60 -3.29 -4.83
C GLY A 107 21.52 -2.94 -6.00
N TYR A 108 21.07 -2.14 -6.98
CA TYR A 108 21.90 -1.70 -8.08
C TYR A 108 22.54 -0.35 -7.79
N PRO A 109 23.87 -0.20 -7.96
CA PRO A 109 24.51 1.08 -7.80
C PRO A 109 24.15 2.04 -8.95
N GLU A 110 24.06 3.34 -8.69
CA GLU A 110 23.74 4.38 -9.68
C GLU A 110 24.57 4.20 -10.97
N ALA A 111 25.89 4.03 -10.81
CA ALA A 111 26.83 3.89 -11.92
C ALA A 111 26.54 2.69 -12.85
N GLU A 112 25.84 1.66 -12.38
CA GLU A 112 25.44 0.51 -13.21
C GLU A 112 24.10 0.73 -13.92
N VAL A 113 23.26 1.67 -13.48
CA VAL A 113 21.87 1.84 -13.97
C VAL A 113 21.67 3.06 -14.84
N LEU A 114 22.48 4.11 -14.67
CA LEU A 114 22.45 5.29 -15.54
C LEU A 114 22.69 4.89 -17.00
N GLY A 115 21.93 5.50 -17.92
CA GLY A 115 21.94 5.21 -19.35
C GLY A 115 21.14 3.97 -19.75
N ARG A 116 20.59 3.19 -18.80
CA ARG A 116 19.80 1.99 -19.09
C ARG A 116 18.31 2.26 -18.90
N ASN A 117 17.49 1.47 -19.58
CA ASN A 117 16.07 1.47 -19.30
C ASN A 117 15.76 0.68 -18.02
N CYS A 118 14.85 1.17 -17.19
CA CYS A 118 14.47 0.57 -15.90
C CYS A 118 13.86 -0.86 -16.01
N ARG A 119 13.53 -1.35 -17.22
CA ARG A 119 13.02 -2.73 -17.42
C ARG A 119 13.96 -3.85 -16.98
N PHE A 120 15.23 -3.56 -16.63
CA PHE A 120 16.12 -4.57 -16.06
C PHE A 120 15.65 -5.12 -14.71
N LEU A 121 14.71 -4.43 -14.05
CA LEU A 121 14.05 -4.92 -12.83
C LEU A 121 12.98 -5.98 -13.12
N GLN A 122 12.59 -6.19 -14.37
CA GLN A 122 11.59 -7.19 -14.76
C GLN A 122 12.25 -8.57 -14.92
N GLY A 123 11.49 -9.64 -14.66
CA GLY A 123 11.98 -11.01 -14.78
C GLY A 123 10.85 -12.01 -15.06
N PRO A 124 11.09 -13.33 -14.87
CA PRO A 124 10.22 -14.39 -15.38
C PRO A 124 8.79 -14.40 -14.83
N GLU A 125 8.59 -13.96 -13.59
CA GLU A 125 7.27 -13.93 -12.92
C GLU A 125 6.64 -12.53 -12.93
N THR A 126 7.26 -11.56 -13.63
CA THR A 126 6.68 -10.25 -13.84
C THR A 126 5.44 -10.37 -14.72
N ASP A 127 4.31 -9.79 -14.30
CA ASP A 127 3.06 -9.82 -15.07
C ASP A 127 3.18 -8.98 -16.35
N ASP A 128 3.02 -9.64 -17.51
CA ASP A 128 3.02 -9.01 -18.82
C ASP A 128 1.93 -7.94 -18.96
N ALA A 129 0.77 -8.12 -18.33
CA ALA A 129 -0.32 -7.16 -18.43
C ALA A 129 0.05 -5.80 -17.82
N ALA A 130 0.67 -5.81 -16.64
CA ALA A 130 1.18 -4.60 -15.98
C ALA A 130 2.30 -3.94 -16.80
N VAL A 131 3.16 -4.74 -17.44
CA VAL A 131 4.22 -4.23 -18.32
C VAL A 131 3.66 -3.58 -19.59
N GLU A 132 2.63 -4.16 -20.20
CA GLU A 132 1.93 -3.57 -21.35
C GLU A 132 1.20 -2.27 -20.98
N GLU A 133 0.53 -2.24 -19.83
CA GLU A 133 -0.14 -1.03 -19.34
C GLU A 133 0.85 0.13 -19.16
N MET A 134 1.97 -0.14 -18.49
CA MET A 134 3.06 0.82 -18.32
C MET A 134 3.58 1.28 -19.68
N ARG A 135 3.81 0.36 -20.63
CA ARG A 135 4.28 0.70 -21.98
C ARG A 135 3.29 1.58 -22.74
N ALA A 136 2.00 1.28 -22.66
CA ALA A 136 0.95 2.05 -23.32
C ALA A 136 0.90 3.48 -22.76
N ALA A 137 0.84 3.65 -21.44
CA ALA A 137 0.82 4.97 -20.81
C ALA A 137 2.08 5.79 -21.13
N LEU A 138 3.24 5.14 -21.08
CA LEU A 138 4.52 5.72 -21.46
C LEU A 138 4.52 6.20 -22.91
N ASN A 139 3.97 5.44 -23.85
CA ASN A 139 3.89 5.83 -25.28
C ASN A 139 2.89 6.95 -25.53
N GLU A 140 1.83 7.02 -24.73
CA GLU A 140 0.81 8.07 -24.78
C GLU A 140 1.21 9.33 -24.01
N GLY A 141 2.34 9.30 -23.29
CA GLY A 141 2.78 10.43 -22.47
C GLY A 141 1.85 10.72 -21.29
N ARG A 142 1.24 9.68 -20.72
CA ARG A 142 0.33 9.78 -19.58
C ARG A 142 0.96 9.21 -18.32
N GLU A 143 0.43 9.64 -17.18
CA GLU A 143 0.72 9.04 -15.89
C GLU A 143 0.19 7.61 -15.81
N VAL A 144 0.89 6.76 -15.05
CA VAL A 144 0.52 5.38 -14.75
C VAL A 144 0.99 4.97 -13.37
N GLU A 145 0.20 4.15 -12.69
CA GLU A 145 0.53 3.53 -11.41
C GLU A 145 0.19 2.04 -11.51
N VAL A 146 1.18 1.17 -11.30
CA VAL A 146 0.99 -0.29 -11.37
C VAL A 146 1.76 -0.97 -10.25
N GLU A 147 1.20 -2.07 -9.75
CA GLU A 147 1.90 -2.99 -8.86
C GLU A 147 2.50 -4.13 -9.69
N VAL A 148 3.80 -4.31 -9.62
CA VAL A 148 4.52 -5.26 -10.48
C VAL A 148 5.60 -6.00 -9.69
N LEU A 149 5.73 -7.31 -9.93
CA LEU A 149 6.81 -8.09 -9.35
C LEU A 149 8.14 -7.74 -10.05
N ASN A 150 9.12 -7.31 -9.28
CA ASN A 150 10.45 -6.93 -9.76
C ASN A 150 11.55 -7.72 -9.06
N TYR A 151 12.74 -7.70 -9.65
CA TYR A 151 13.92 -8.44 -9.23
C TYR A 151 15.04 -7.47 -8.84
N ARG A 152 15.60 -7.68 -7.66
CA ARG A 152 16.80 -6.98 -7.19
C ARG A 152 18.05 -7.52 -7.87
N ARG A 153 19.17 -6.83 -7.69
CA ARG A 153 20.48 -7.23 -8.24
C ARG A 153 20.93 -8.63 -7.78
N ASP A 154 20.54 -9.04 -6.59
CA ASP A 154 20.84 -10.36 -6.03
C ASP A 154 19.89 -11.48 -6.51
N GLY A 155 18.88 -11.13 -7.33
CA GLY A 155 17.88 -12.04 -7.85
C GLY A 155 16.66 -12.25 -6.94
N THR A 156 16.62 -11.65 -5.75
CA THR A 156 15.42 -11.68 -4.90
C THR A 156 14.29 -10.89 -5.52
N THR A 157 13.06 -11.32 -5.29
CA THR A 157 11.86 -10.64 -5.76
C THR A 157 11.34 -9.62 -4.76
N PHE A 158 10.60 -8.64 -5.26
CA PHE A 158 9.82 -7.71 -4.47
C PHE A 158 8.64 -7.18 -5.26
N TRP A 159 7.56 -6.89 -4.56
CA TRP A 159 6.44 -6.18 -5.15
C TRP A 159 6.76 -4.70 -5.17
N ASN A 160 6.84 -4.15 -6.39
CA ASN A 160 7.10 -2.76 -6.64
C ASN A 160 5.78 -2.07 -7.05
N GLU A 161 5.31 -1.16 -6.21
CA GLU A 161 4.31 -0.18 -6.62
C GLU A 161 5.07 0.95 -7.32
N VAL A 162 4.89 1.03 -8.65
CA VAL A 162 5.59 2.00 -9.49
C VAL A 162 4.62 3.00 -10.08
N THR A 163 4.85 4.27 -9.75
CA THR A 163 4.15 5.41 -10.35
C THR A 163 5.10 6.10 -11.32
N ILE A 164 4.67 6.37 -12.55
CA ILE A 164 5.46 7.09 -13.55
C ILE A 164 4.68 8.29 -14.05
N ALA A 165 5.26 9.48 -13.88
CA ALA A 165 4.66 10.75 -14.29
C ALA A 165 5.46 11.40 -15.44
N PRO A 166 4.78 11.89 -16.50
CA PRO A 166 5.43 12.64 -17.57
C PRO A 166 5.82 14.06 -17.12
N VAL A 167 7.02 14.50 -17.49
CA VAL A 167 7.51 15.86 -17.25
C VAL A 167 7.60 16.60 -18.57
N HIS A 168 6.98 17.79 -18.59
CA HIS A 168 6.92 18.65 -19.76
C HIS A 168 7.79 19.88 -19.52
N ASP A 169 8.38 20.42 -20.59
CA ASP A 169 9.02 21.73 -20.56
C ASP A 169 8.00 22.88 -20.58
N ASP A 170 8.48 24.12 -20.49
CA ASP A 170 7.64 25.33 -20.57
C ASP A 170 6.87 25.45 -21.90
N GLY A 171 7.32 24.75 -22.94
CA GLY A 171 6.67 24.67 -24.25
C GLY A 171 5.59 23.58 -24.33
N GLY A 172 5.40 22.79 -23.28
CA GLY A 172 4.48 21.66 -23.23
C GLY A 172 4.99 20.40 -23.93
N ALA A 173 6.26 20.35 -24.34
CA ALA A 173 6.87 19.16 -24.91
C ALA A 173 7.27 18.19 -23.79
N LEU A 174 6.93 16.92 -23.96
CA LEU A 174 7.36 15.84 -23.07
C LEU A 174 8.89 15.68 -23.16
N THR A 175 9.60 15.93 -22.06
CA THR A 175 11.07 15.88 -22.01
C THR A 175 11.60 14.72 -21.17
N HIS A 176 10.91 14.37 -20.08
CA HIS A 176 11.36 13.34 -19.15
C HIS A 176 10.18 12.57 -18.56
N PHE A 177 10.50 11.50 -17.86
CA PHE A 177 9.59 10.79 -16.96
C PHE A 177 10.22 10.71 -15.57
N VAL A 178 9.42 10.93 -14.53
CA VAL A 178 9.82 10.64 -13.15
C VAL A 178 9.11 9.36 -12.71
N GLY A 179 9.89 8.40 -12.24
CA GLY A 179 9.39 7.15 -11.67
C GLY A 179 9.61 7.11 -10.17
N PHE A 180 8.58 6.71 -9.43
CA PHE A 180 8.60 6.46 -7.99
C PHE A 180 8.42 4.97 -7.74
N GLN A 181 9.27 4.36 -6.91
CA GLN A 181 9.22 2.93 -6.60
C GLN A 181 9.06 2.71 -5.10
N SER A 182 8.03 1.96 -4.72
CA SER A 182 7.72 1.62 -3.34
C SER A 182 7.68 0.10 -3.14
N ASP A 183 8.41 -0.40 -2.15
CA ASP A 183 8.36 -1.82 -1.78
C ASP A 183 7.09 -2.11 -0.99
N ILE A 184 6.13 -2.75 -1.65
CA ILE A 184 4.85 -3.15 -1.07
C ILE A 184 4.82 -4.65 -0.74
N THR A 185 5.98 -5.33 -0.72
CA THR A 185 6.07 -6.79 -0.50
C THR A 185 5.41 -7.20 0.81
N LYS A 186 5.68 -6.48 1.90
CA LYS A 186 5.05 -6.76 3.20
C LYS A 186 3.53 -6.62 3.18
N ARG A 187 3.04 -5.62 2.43
CA ARG A 187 1.59 -5.40 2.25
C ARG A 187 0.98 -6.56 1.48
N LYS A 188 1.61 -6.99 0.38
CA LYS A 188 1.18 -8.13 -0.44
C LYS A 188 1.21 -9.45 0.32
N GLU A 189 2.26 -9.71 1.08
CA GLU A 189 2.36 -10.91 1.93
C GLU A 189 1.22 -10.96 2.97
N ALA A 190 0.91 -9.82 3.60
CA ALA A 190 -0.19 -9.73 4.55
C ALA A 190 -1.56 -9.93 3.88
N GLU A 191 -1.79 -9.33 2.70
CA GLU A 191 -3.00 -9.52 1.90
C GLU A 191 -3.19 -11.00 1.52
N MET A 192 -2.13 -11.66 1.04
CA MET A 192 -2.18 -13.08 0.67
C MET A 192 -2.42 -13.99 1.88
N ALA A 193 -1.76 -13.72 3.01
CA ALA A 193 -1.96 -14.50 4.24
C ALA A 193 -3.40 -14.37 4.75
N LEU A 194 -3.97 -13.16 4.71
CA LEU A 194 -5.36 -12.93 5.11
C LEU A 194 -6.34 -13.63 4.15
N ALA A 195 -6.09 -13.58 2.84
CA ALA A 195 -6.92 -14.25 1.85
C ALA A 195 -6.91 -15.78 2.02
N ALA A 196 -5.72 -16.36 2.25
CA ALA A 196 -5.58 -17.80 2.50
C ALA A 196 -6.33 -18.24 3.77
N GLU A 197 -6.26 -17.44 4.84
CA GLU A 197 -7.03 -17.73 6.06
C GLU A 197 -8.53 -17.62 5.83
N HIS A 198 -8.99 -16.61 5.08
CA HIS A 198 -10.40 -16.46 4.74
C HIS A 198 -10.92 -17.65 3.92
N GLU A 199 -10.18 -18.08 2.91
CA GLU A 199 -10.50 -19.26 2.10
C GLU A 199 -10.52 -20.54 2.96
N HIS A 200 -9.57 -20.67 3.89
CA HIS A 200 -9.56 -21.78 4.83
C HIS A 200 -10.83 -21.81 5.71
N LEU A 201 -11.22 -20.66 6.26
CA LEU A 201 -12.42 -20.54 7.08
C LEU A 201 -13.70 -20.84 6.28
N GLU A 202 -13.81 -20.34 5.05
CA GLU A 202 -14.96 -20.64 4.18
C GLU A 202 -15.07 -22.14 3.90
N HIS A 203 -13.97 -22.81 3.56
CA HIS A 203 -13.96 -24.26 3.37
C HIS A 203 -14.36 -25.03 4.62
N VAL A 204 -13.95 -24.58 5.82
CA VAL A 204 -14.35 -25.19 7.10
C VAL A 204 -15.85 -25.02 7.33
N LEU A 205 -16.39 -23.82 7.11
CA LEU A 205 -17.81 -23.53 7.31
C LEU A 205 -18.71 -24.29 6.33
N ASP A 206 -18.34 -24.37 5.06
CA ASP A 206 -19.08 -25.14 4.06
C ASP A 206 -19.15 -26.63 4.42
N ARG A 207 -18.04 -27.18 4.93
CA ARG A 207 -18.02 -28.57 5.42
C ARG A 207 -18.92 -28.75 6.66
N MET A 208 -18.89 -27.81 7.61
CA MET A 208 -19.76 -27.86 8.80
C MET A 208 -21.24 -27.79 8.42
N ASN A 209 -21.60 -26.89 7.51
CA ASN A 209 -22.97 -26.75 7.02
C ASN A 209 -23.45 -28.00 6.29
N GLY A 210 -22.59 -28.63 5.48
CA GLY A 210 -22.89 -29.92 4.85
C GLY A 210 -23.19 -31.01 5.87
N LEU A 211 -22.34 -31.16 6.89
CA LEU A 211 -22.51 -32.16 7.95
C LEU A 211 -23.78 -31.91 8.79
N LEU A 212 -24.08 -30.65 9.11
CA LEU A 212 -25.31 -30.28 9.79
C LEU A 212 -26.56 -30.58 8.96
N GLY A 213 -26.50 -30.34 7.64
CA GLY A 213 -27.57 -30.71 6.70
C GLY A 213 -27.83 -32.21 6.73
N ASP A 214 -26.78 -33.01 6.57
CA ASP A 214 -26.85 -34.48 6.64
C ASP A 214 -27.45 -35.02 7.95
N ILE A 215 -27.03 -34.45 9.08
CA ILE A 215 -27.57 -34.84 10.40
C ILE A 215 -29.03 -34.43 10.52
N THR A 216 -29.39 -33.23 10.06
CA THR A 216 -30.77 -32.72 10.10
C THR A 216 -31.69 -33.60 9.26
N ASP A 217 -31.29 -33.97 8.05
CA ASP A 217 -32.05 -34.88 7.18
C ASP A 217 -32.25 -36.25 7.85
N THR A 218 -31.21 -36.76 8.50
CA THR A 218 -31.28 -38.01 9.27
C THR A 218 -32.27 -37.93 10.42
N LEU A 219 -32.25 -36.83 11.19
CA LEU A 219 -33.16 -36.60 12.31
C LEU A 219 -34.62 -36.48 11.86
N VAL A 220 -34.87 -35.81 10.73
CA VAL A 220 -36.21 -35.66 10.15
C VAL A 220 -36.73 -36.98 9.60
N ALA A 221 -35.88 -37.81 9.01
CA ALA A 221 -36.28 -39.06 8.37
C ALA A 221 -36.44 -40.24 9.35
N ALA A 222 -35.80 -40.21 10.52
CA ALA A 222 -35.82 -41.33 11.45
C ALA A 222 -37.19 -41.52 12.11
N ALA A 223 -37.67 -42.77 12.15
CA ALA A 223 -38.94 -43.12 12.79
C ALA A 223 -38.74 -43.49 14.28
N SER A 224 -37.50 -43.64 14.72
CA SER A 224 -37.14 -44.03 16.08
C SER A 224 -35.79 -43.48 16.52
N ARG A 225 -35.58 -43.37 17.84
CA ARG A 225 -34.31 -42.91 18.42
C ARG A 225 -33.12 -43.81 18.06
N GLU A 226 -33.35 -45.13 17.98
CA GLU A 226 -32.30 -46.11 17.65
C GLU A 226 -31.82 -46.00 16.20
N GLU A 227 -32.67 -45.54 15.29
CA GLU A 227 -32.28 -45.22 13.91
C GLU A 227 -31.42 -43.95 13.84
N VAL A 228 -31.75 -42.92 14.63
CA VAL A 228 -30.95 -41.70 14.74
C VAL A 228 -29.54 -42.02 15.23
N GLU A 229 -29.42 -42.74 16.35
CA GLU A 229 -28.11 -43.05 16.94
C GLU A 229 -27.23 -43.84 15.96
N ARG A 230 -27.80 -44.80 15.24
CA ARG A 230 -27.06 -45.59 14.22
C ARG A 230 -26.60 -44.72 13.05
N ALA A 231 -27.49 -43.96 12.46
CA ALA A 231 -27.22 -43.20 11.24
C ALA A 231 -26.25 -42.03 11.48
N VAL A 232 -26.34 -41.37 12.64
CA VAL A 232 -25.38 -40.32 13.04
C VAL A 232 -23.99 -40.90 13.30
N CYS A 233 -23.89 -42.04 13.99
CA CYS A 233 -22.59 -42.69 14.25
C CYS A 233 -21.91 -43.16 12.95
N GLU A 234 -22.65 -43.77 12.03
CA GLU A 234 -22.09 -44.19 10.73
C GLU A 234 -21.58 -43.02 9.90
N ARG A 235 -22.30 -41.88 9.91
CA ARG A 235 -21.89 -40.68 9.17
C ARG A 235 -20.69 -39.97 9.79
N LEU A 236 -20.65 -39.81 11.11
CA LEU A 236 -19.49 -39.24 11.81
C LEU A 236 -18.24 -40.12 11.65
N ALA A 237 -18.40 -41.44 11.63
CA ALA A 237 -17.29 -42.38 11.40
C ALA A 237 -16.86 -42.45 9.92
N GLY A 238 -17.77 -42.19 8.97
CA GLY A 238 -17.48 -42.11 7.54
C GLY A 238 -16.92 -40.75 7.10
N ALA A 239 -17.11 -39.70 7.90
CA ALA A 239 -16.44 -38.42 7.71
C ALA A 239 -14.97 -38.57 8.11
N ASP A 240 -14.09 -38.64 7.11
CA ASP A 240 -12.65 -38.83 7.35
C ASP A 240 -12.10 -37.79 8.35
N PRO A 241 -11.59 -38.23 9.53
CA PRO A 241 -11.03 -37.34 10.53
C PRO A 241 -9.68 -36.73 10.11
N TYR A 242 -9.06 -37.23 9.02
CA TYR A 242 -7.68 -36.92 8.63
C TYR A 242 -7.46 -36.50 7.16
N ALA A 243 -8.51 -36.16 6.41
CA ALA A 243 -8.37 -35.47 5.12
C ALA A 243 -8.01 -33.96 5.31
N PHE A 244 -7.16 -33.65 6.30
CA PHE A 244 -6.77 -32.32 6.77
C PHE A 244 -5.30 -31.99 6.45
N ALA A 245 -4.72 -32.57 5.39
CA ALA A 245 -3.33 -32.34 4.99
C ALA A 245 -3.20 -32.10 3.49
#